data_AF-A0A354G498-F1
#
_entry.id   AF-A0A354G498-F1
#
_cell.length_a   1.000
_cell.length_b   1.000
_cell.length_c   1.000
_cell.angle_alpha   90.00
_cell.angle_beta   90.00
_cell.angle_gamma   90.00
#
_symmetry.space_group_name_H-M   'P 1'
#
loop_
_entity.id
_entity.type
_entity.pdbx_description
1 polymer ?
#
loop_
_entity_poly.entity_id
_entity_poly.type
_entity_poly.pdbx_seq_one_letter_code
_entity_poly.pdbx_strand_id
1 'polypeptide(L)' 'KEEIEEKLKTGVPHVIRMKVPDNEDISFDDLILGKITINTSSVDDQVLLKTDGFPTYHMAVVVDDHLMKITHI' A
#
# COMPACT_ATOMS: atom_id res chain seq x y z
N LYS A 1 2.36 22.24 6.12
CA LYS A 1 3.60 21.94 5.35
C LYS A 1 4.83 22.23 6.20
N GLU A 2 4.94 23.43 6.76
CA GLU A 2 6.03 23.82 7.69
C GLU A 2 6.26 22.81 8.83
N GLU A 3 5.20 22.38 9.53
CA GLU A 3 5.31 21.37 10.60
C GLU A 3 5.89 20.02 10.13
N ILE A 4 5.51 19.57 8.93
CA ILE A 4 6.00 18.30 8.36
C ILE A 4 7.49 18.43 8.04
N GLU A 5 7.89 19.54 7.42
CA GLU A 5 9.29 19.82 7.09
C GLU A 5 10.17 19.91 8.34
N GLU A 6 9.66 20.50 9.42
CA GLU A 6 10.35 20.55 10.71
C GLU A 6 10.52 19.16 11.33
N LYS A 7 9.47 18.33 11.34
CA LYS A 7 9.53 16.94 11.83
C LYS A 7 10.49 16.08 11.02
N LEU A 8 10.55 16.28 9.70
CA LEU A 8 11.52 15.62 8.83
C LEU A 8 12.96 16.08 9.12
N LYS A 9 13.18 17.38 9.31
CA LYS A 9 14.51 17.94 9.67
C LYS A 9 15.01 17.46 11.03
N THR A 10 14.10 17.29 11.98
CA THR A 10 14.40 16.83 13.34
C THR A 10 14.48 15.30 13.46
N GLY A 11 14.24 14.56 12.37
CA GLY A 11 14.41 13.11 12.33
C GLY A 11 13.32 12.35 13.09
N VAL A 12 12.12 12.90 13.22
CA VAL A 12 11.00 12.21 13.88
C VAL A 12 10.70 10.91 13.12
N PRO A 13 10.65 9.75 13.80
CA PRO A 13 10.30 8.48 13.17
C PRO A 13 8.93 8.56 12.49
N HIS A 14 8.85 8.09 11.26
CA HIS A 14 7.63 8.10 10.47
C HIS A 14 7.53 6.86 9.58
N VAL A 15 6.33 6.61 9.08
CA VAL A 15 6.04 5.55 8.11
C VAL A 15 5.47 6.16 6.84
N ILE A 16 5.55 5.43 5.73
CA ILE A 16 4.83 5.77 4.50
C ILE A 16 3.57 4.91 4.46
N ARG A 17 2.41 5.51 4.24
CA ARG A 17 1.14 4.82 4.06
C ARG A 17 0.62 5.01 2.64
N MET A 18 -0.08 4.00 2.14
CA MET A 18 -0.86 4.11 0.92
C MET A 18 -2.06 5.00 1.19
N LYS A 19 -2.33 5.94 0.29
CA LYS A 19 -3.57 6.73 0.32
C LYS A 19 -4.61 5.99 -0.51
N VAL A 20 -5.51 5.27 0.16
CA VAL A 20 -6.61 4.57 -0.51
C VAL A 20 -7.67 5.61 -0.94
N PRO A 21 -8.25 5.51 -2.15
CA PRO A 21 -9.36 6.39 -2.55
C PRO A 21 -10.59 6.21 -1.67
N ASP A 22 -11.34 7.28 -1.40
CA ASP A 22 -12.52 7.24 -0.56
C ASP A 22 -13.75 6.73 -1.33
N ASN A 23 -14.44 5.73 -0.78
CA ASN A 23 -15.73 5.21 -1.26
C ASN A 23 -15.77 4.87 -2.77
N GLU A 24 -14.77 4.13 -3.23
CA GLU A 24 -14.71 3.59 -4.59
C GLU A 24 -14.93 2.06 -4.57
N ASP A 25 -15.62 1.54 -5.59
CA ASP A 25 -15.74 0.11 -5.80
C ASP A 25 -14.60 -0.39 -6.69
N ILE A 26 -13.74 -1.23 -6.13
CA ILE A 26 -12.66 -1.91 -6.87
C ILE A 26 -13.15 -3.31 -7.22
N SER A 27 -13.12 -3.63 -8.52
CA SER A 27 -13.47 -4.97 -9.01
C SER A 27 -12.27 -5.63 -9.66
N PHE A 28 -12.09 -6.93 -9.40
CA PHE A 28 -11.04 -7.75 -10.00
C PHE A 28 -11.56 -9.19 -10.20
N ASP A 29 -10.92 -9.89 -11.14
CA ASP A 29 -11.26 -11.27 -11.48
C ASP A 29 -10.30 -12.24 -10.78
N ASP A 30 -10.85 -13.12 -9.96
CA ASP A 30 -10.15 -14.23 -9.33
C ASP A 30 -10.41 -15.53 -10.10
N LEU A 31 -9.39 -16.40 -10.21
CA LEU A 31 -9.48 -17.64 -10.99
C LEU A 31 -10.46 -18.67 -10.40
N ILE A 32 -10.71 -18.62 -9.08
CA ILE A 32 -11.53 -19.60 -8.36
C ILE A 32 -12.90 -19.01 -8.04
N LEU A 33 -12.93 -17.79 -7.51
CA LEU A 33 -14.13 -17.11 -7.03
C LEU A 33 -14.82 -16.26 -8.10
N GLY A 34 -14.17 -16.05 -9.26
CA GLY A 34 -14.69 -15.21 -10.33
C GLY A 34 -14.58 -13.72 -9.98
N LYS A 35 -15.55 -12.92 -10.45
CA LYS A 35 -15.53 -11.47 -10.25
C LYS A 35 -15.86 -11.10 -8.80
N ILE A 36 -14.92 -10.41 -8.14
CA ILE A 36 -15.07 -9.88 -6.80
C ILE A 36 -15.14 -8.34 -6.87
N THR A 37 -15.98 -7.73 -6.04
CA THR A 37 -16.04 -6.27 -5.86
C THR A 37 -15.90 -5.93 -4.38
N ILE A 38 -14.98 -5.02 -4.07
CA ILE A 38 -14.71 -4.53 -2.71
C ILE A 38 -14.82 -3.01 -2.72
N ASN A 39 -15.51 -2.43 -1.73
CA ASN A 39 -15.54 -0.99 -1.53
C ASN A 39 -14.35 -0.54 -0.68
N THR A 40 -13.66 0.52 -1.11
CA THR A 40 -12.46 1.04 -0.44
C THR A 40 -12.73 1.55 0.97
N SER A 41 -13.99 1.84 1.35
CA SER A 41 -14.33 2.20 2.73
C SER A 41 -14.09 1.07 3.74
N SER A 42 -13.91 -0.17 3.26
CA SER A 42 -13.52 -1.32 4.09
C SER A 42 -12.01 -1.58 4.12
N VAL A 43 -11.21 -0.75 3.46
CA VAL A 43 -9.77 -0.91 3.29
C VAL A 43 -9.04 0.25 3.97
N ASP A 44 -8.14 -0.07 4.89
CA ASP A 44 -7.33 0.94 5.59
C ASP A 44 -6.16 1.45 4.74
N ASP A 45 -5.68 2.65 5.08
CA ASP A 45 -4.40 3.21 4.62
C ASP A 45 -3.21 2.39 5.15
N GLN A 46 -2.90 1.30 4.45
CA GLN A 46 -1.86 0.34 4.81
C GLN A 46 -0.47 0.97 4.82
N VAL A 47 0.37 0.53 5.77
CA VAL A 47 1.78 0.93 5.84
C VAL A 47 2.56 0.25 4.71
N LEU A 48 3.30 1.04 3.94
CA LEU A 48 4.17 0.60 2.85
C LEU A 48 5.64 0.54 3.28
N LEU A 49 6.10 1.54 4.03
CA LEU A 49 7.47 1.64 4.54
C LEU A 49 7.47 1.83 6.05
N LYS A 50 8.18 0.98 6.77
CA LYS A 50 8.35 1.06 8.22
C LYS A 50 9.33 2.16 8.61
N THR A 51 9.38 2.50 9.90
CA THR A 51 10.29 3.50 10.47
C THR A 51 11.78 3.13 10.31
N ASP A 52 12.09 1.83 10.13
CA ASP A 52 13.44 1.32 9.91
C ASP A 52 13.86 1.36 8.42
N GLY A 53 13.00 1.88 7.53
CA GLY A 53 13.26 1.98 6.10
C GLY A 53 13.04 0.67 5.33
N PHE A 54 12.63 -0.42 5.98
CA PHE A 54 12.27 -1.65 5.27
C PHE A 54 10.81 -1.62 4.81
N PRO A 55 10.50 -2.14 3.61
CA PRO A 55 9.14 -2.26 3.13
C PRO A 55 8.35 -3.26 3.97
N THR A 56 7.03 -3.09 4.00
CA THR A 56 6.12 -4.14 4.48
C THR A 56 5.99 -5.26 3.45
N TYR A 57 5.44 -6.40 3.85
CA TYR A 57 5.13 -7.50 2.94
C TYR A 57 4.28 -7.03 1.74
N HIS A 58 3.22 -6.25 2.00
CA HIS A 58 2.33 -5.72 0.96
C HIS A 58 3.05 -4.85 -0.07
N MET A 59 4.08 -4.10 0.33
CA MET A 59 4.87 -3.31 -0.60
C MET A 59 5.94 -4.16 -1.32
N ALA A 60 6.65 -5.00 -0.57
CA ALA A 60 7.76 -5.79 -1.11
C ALA A 60 7.29 -6.78 -2.19
N VAL A 61 6.24 -7.55 -1.92
CA VAL A 61 5.77 -8.59 -2.84
C VAL A 61 5.33 -8.01 -4.18
N VAL A 62 4.57 -6.91 -4.17
CA VAL A 62 4.08 -6.30 -5.41
C VAL A 62 5.24 -5.79 -6.27
N VAL A 63 6.27 -5.20 -5.64
CA VAL A 63 7.48 -4.75 -6.35
C VAL A 63 8.27 -5.93 -6.90
N ASP A 64 8.50 -6.96 -6.07
CA ASP A 64 9.28 -8.13 -6.46
C ASP A 64 8.57 -8.93 -7.58
N ASP A 65 7.26 -9.13 -7.49
CA ASP A 65 6.47 -9.81 -8.53
C ASP A 65 6.56 -9.08 -9.87
N HIS A 66 6.51 -7.75 -9.85
CA HIS A 66 6.70 -6.93 -11.04
C HIS A 66 8.12 -7.07 -11.63
N LEU A 67 9.16 -7.00 -10.79
CA LEU A 67 10.56 -7.09 -11.23
C LEU A 67 10.93 -8.49 -11.72
N MET A 68 10.39 -9.53 -11.08
CA MET A 68 10.61 -10.94 -11.41
C MET A 68 9.67 -11.47 -12.50
N LYS A 69 8.70 -10.66 -12.94
CA LYS A 69 7.73 -10.99 -14.00
C LYS A 69 6.87 -12.20 -13.64
N ILE A 70 6.39 -12.26 -12.40
CA ILE A 70 5.41 -13.26 -11.99
C ILE A 70 4.12 -13.05 -12.78
N THR A 71 3.51 -14.16 -13.22
CA THR A 71 2.36 -14.14 -14.14
C THR A 71 1.05 -14.62 -13.51
N HIS A 72 1.13 -15.41 -12.43
CA HIS A 72 -0.01 -16.00 -11.75
C HIS A 72 0.30 -16.04 -10.25
N ILE A 73 -0.64 -15.54 -9.45
CA ILE A 73 -0.61 -15.49 -7.98
C ILE A 73 -1.86 -16.18 -7.48
#